data_AF-A0A7Y3BXG8-F1
#
_entry.id   AF-A0A7Y3BXG8-F1
#
_cell.length_a   1.000
_cell.length_b   1.000
_cell.length_c   1.000
_cell.angle_alpha   90.00
_cell.angle_beta   90.00
_cell.angle_gamma   90.00
#
_symmetry.space_group_name_H-M   'P 1'
#
loop_
_entity.id
_entity.type
_entity.pdbx_description
1 polymer ?
#
loop_
_entity_poly.entity_id
_entity_poly.type
_entity_poly.pdbx_seq_one_letter_code
_entity_poly.pdbx_strand_id
1 'polypeptide(L)'
;MDTIMALAAAGVATAFFVDLAMGYRVRPRRHVAVWALAIAMYAIATWALVVGVVFGWTDPVFRVFYLFGAILNVPFLALGSLYLAAPKSASRLLEFFVIFGLLAAFVVITAPTVNIVPTDGLPAGSDVFASFSEVGPTGPRFWALVANVLGTLVLIGLAIVSILRLARVNRTSVLANGLVIAGVLAPVYGGTLFAFGEAGSFAASLLLGAILLWAGYRVGSA
;
A
#
# COMPACT_ATOMS: atom_id res chain seq x y z
N MET A 1 5.48 -13.10 -17.83
CA MET A 1 5.04 -13.64 -16.50
C MET A 1 4.45 -12.54 -15.64
N ASP A 2 5.03 -11.34 -15.71
CA ASP A 2 4.60 -10.14 -14.97
C ASP A 2 3.13 -9.77 -15.19
N THR A 3 2.60 -9.87 -16.40
CA THR A 3 1.18 -9.59 -16.69
C THR A 3 0.22 -10.49 -15.91
N ILE A 4 0.50 -11.80 -15.84
CA ILE A 4 -0.35 -12.77 -15.13
C ILE A 4 -0.31 -12.48 -13.63
N MET A 5 0.88 -12.21 -13.10
CA MET A 5 1.06 -11.87 -11.69
C MET A 5 0.39 -10.54 -11.34
N ALA A 6 0.48 -9.52 -12.21
CA ALA A 6 -0.17 -8.23 -12.02
C ALA A 6 -1.70 -8.37 -12.05
N LEU A 7 -2.26 -9.14 -12.99
CA LEU A 7 -3.68 -9.43 -13.06
C LEU A 7 -4.16 -10.20 -11.82
N ALA A 8 -3.39 -11.20 -11.38
CA ALA A 8 -3.70 -11.94 -10.16
C ALA A 8 -3.66 -11.02 -8.92
N ALA A 9 -2.65 -10.16 -8.80
CA ALA A 9 -2.53 -9.20 -7.71
C ALA A 9 -3.73 -8.23 -7.68
N ALA A 10 -4.10 -7.68 -8.85
CA ALA A 10 -5.25 -6.79 -8.99
C ALA A 10 -6.57 -7.49 -8.67
N GLY A 11 -6.75 -8.73 -9.14
CA GLY A 11 -7.91 -9.56 -8.85
C GLY A 11 -8.05 -9.86 -7.35
N VAL A 12 -6.97 -10.32 -6.71
CA VAL A 12 -6.96 -10.62 -5.26
C VAL A 12 -7.18 -9.36 -4.43
N ALA A 13 -6.51 -8.25 -4.75
CA ALA A 13 -6.70 -6.98 -4.05
C ALA A 13 -8.16 -6.47 -4.18
N THR A 14 -8.75 -6.62 -5.36
CA THR A 14 -10.16 -6.26 -5.61
C THR A 14 -11.11 -7.16 -4.81
N ALA A 15 -10.88 -8.48 -4.83
CA ALA A 15 -11.67 -9.43 -4.04
C ALA A 15 -11.58 -9.14 -2.54
N PHE A 16 -10.38 -8.83 -2.05
CA PHE A 16 -10.15 -8.46 -0.66
C PHE A 16 -10.88 -7.15 -0.30
N PHE A 17 -10.80 -6.12 -1.16
CA PHE A 17 -11.57 -4.88 -0.96
C PHE A 17 -13.07 -5.17 -0.88
N VAL A 18 -13.60 -5.99 -1.79
CA VAL A 18 -15.02 -6.34 -1.82
C VAL A 18 -15.43 -7.10 -0.55
N ASP A 19 -14.63 -8.05 -0.06
CA ASP A 19 -14.87 -8.74 1.21
C ASP A 19 -14.92 -7.77 2.41
N LEU A 20 -13.97 -6.84 2.50
CA LEU A 20 -13.96 -5.78 3.51
C LEU A 20 -15.19 -4.87 3.41
N ALA A 21 -15.56 -4.45 2.19
CA ALA A 21 -16.69 -3.55 1.96
C ALA A 21 -18.03 -4.23 2.29
N MET A 22 -18.20 -5.50 1.95
CA MET A 22 -19.36 -6.30 2.34
C MET A 22 -19.42 -6.48 3.85
N GLY A 23 -18.30 -6.84 4.49
CA GLY A 23 -18.20 -6.94 5.95
C GLY A 23 -18.57 -5.64 6.66
N TYR A 24 -18.12 -4.49 6.13
CA TYR A 24 -18.47 -3.16 6.65
C TYR A 24 -19.95 -2.85 6.53
N ARG A 25 -20.59 -3.18 5.40
CA ARG A 25 -22.04 -2.97 5.21
C ARG A 25 -22.87 -3.75 6.23
N VAL A 26 -22.45 -4.96 6.59
CA VAL A 26 -23.15 -5.80 7.58
C VAL A 26 -22.86 -5.33 9.01
N ARG A 27 -21.60 -4.98 9.32
CA ARG A 27 -21.17 -4.52 10.66
C ARG A 27 -20.25 -3.31 10.52
N PRO A 28 -20.80 -2.07 10.53
CA PRO A 28 -20.00 -0.88 10.30
C PRO A 28 -19.04 -0.63 11.45
N ARG A 29 -17.74 -0.70 11.14
CA ARG A 29 -16.63 -0.45 12.08
C ARG A 29 -15.62 0.48 11.43
N ARG A 30 -15.21 1.54 12.14
CA ARG A 30 -14.32 2.59 11.59
C ARG A 30 -12.99 2.02 11.07
N HIS A 31 -12.36 1.09 11.79
CA HIS A 31 -11.12 0.46 11.32
C HIS A 31 -11.29 -0.29 10.00
N VAL A 32 -12.42 -0.98 9.81
CA VAL A 32 -12.73 -1.72 8.56
C VAL A 32 -12.90 -0.74 7.40
N ALA A 33 -13.54 0.41 7.62
CA ALA A 33 -13.67 1.42 6.56
C ALA A 33 -12.31 1.96 6.09
N VAL A 34 -11.40 2.25 7.03
CA VAL A 34 -10.06 2.75 6.69
C VAL A 34 -9.20 1.67 6.04
N TRP A 35 -9.28 0.42 6.52
CA TRP A 35 -8.66 -0.72 5.84
C TRP A 35 -9.23 -0.91 4.42
N ALA A 36 -10.55 -0.86 4.26
CA ALA A 36 -11.18 -0.97 2.94
C ALA A 36 -10.70 0.13 1.99
N LEU A 37 -10.56 1.38 2.47
CA LEU A 37 -10.00 2.47 1.68
C LEU A 37 -8.56 2.18 1.26
N ALA A 38 -7.70 1.70 2.17
CA ALA A 38 -6.32 1.39 1.85
C ALA A 38 -6.19 0.22 0.86
N ILE A 39 -7.03 -0.83 1.00
CA ILE A 39 -7.07 -1.95 0.05
C ILE A 39 -7.69 -1.53 -1.29
N ALA A 40 -8.63 -0.59 -1.31
CA ALA A 40 -9.11 0.01 -2.56
C ALA A 40 -7.97 0.74 -3.30
N MET A 41 -7.15 1.53 -2.57
CA MET A 41 -5.95 2.15 -3.15
C MET A 41 -4.97 1.10 -3.69
N TYR A 42 -4.83 -0.03 -2.99
CA TYR A 42 -3.99 -1.15 -3.42
C TYR A 42 -4.51 -1.75 -4.74
N ALA A 43 -5.81 -1.98 -4.82
CA ALA A 43 -6.48 -2.46 -6.02
C ALA A 43 -6.32 -1.48 -7.19
N ILE A 44 -6.51 -0.17 -6.95
CA ILE A 44 -6.31 0.86 -7.98
C ILE A 44 -4.86 0.86 -8.48
N ALA A 45 -3.88 0.81 -7.57
CA ALA A 45 -2.48 0.77 -7.94
C ALA A 45 -2.11 -0.48 -8.74
N THR A 46 -2.59 -1.67 -8.33
CA THR A 46 -2.36 -2.92 -9.07
C THR A 46 -3.06 -2.96 -10.42
N TRP A 47 -4.24 -2.33 -10.57
CA TRP A 47 -4.85 -2.14 -11.89
C TRP A 47 -4.07 -1.15 -12.77
N ALA A 48 -3.52 -0.07 -12.20
CA ALA A 48 -2.62 0.82 -12.94
C ALA A 48 -1.34 0.08 -13.39
N LEU A 49 -0.80 -0.83 -12.57
CA LEU A 49 0.29 -1.72 -12.94
C LEU A 49 -0.09 -2.63 -14.12
N VAL A 50 -1.28 -3.24 -14.09
CA VAL A 50 -1.79 -4.04 -15.23
C VAL A 50 -1.85 -3.19 -16.49
N VAL A 51 -2.41 -1.98 -16.40
CA VAL A 51 -2.49 -1.08 -17.56
C VAL A 51 -1.10 -0.76 -18.11
N GLY A 52 -0.16 -0.40 -17.22
CA GLY A 52 1.21 -0.07 -17.60
C GLY A 52 1.96 -1.23 -18.26
N VAL A 53 1.80 -2.46 -17.76
CA VAL A 53 2.48 -3.65 -18.30
C VAL A 53 1.82 -4.17 -19.58
N VAL A 54 0.50 -4.00 -19.75
CA VAL A 54 -0.24 -4.53 -20.93
C VAL A 54 -0.26 -3.53 -22.08
N PHE A 55 -0.54 -2.25 -21.79
CA PHE A 55 -0.76 -1.22 -22.80
C PHE A 55 0.41 -0.22 -22.90
N GLY A 56 1.44 -0.38 -22.05
CA GLY A 56 2.56 0.54 -21.96
C GLY A 56 2.35 1.63 -20.91
N TRP A 57 3.46 2.14 -20.38
CA TRP A 57 3.45 3.20 -19.37
C TRP A 57 3.23 4.57 -19.98
N THR A 58 2.32 5.32 -19.38
CA THR A 58 2.06 6.73 -19.68
C THR A 58 2.13 7.53 -18.38
N ASP A 59 2.31 8.84 -18.48
CA ASP A 59 2.39 9.73 -17.32
C ASP A 59 1.21 9.56 -16.35
N PRO A 60 -0.06 9.60 -16.82
CA PRO A 60 -1.19 9.49 -15.91
C PRO A 60 -1.25 8.12 -15.21
N VAL A 61 -0.95 7.03 -15.93
CA VAL A 61 -0.97 5.67 -15.38
C VAL A 61 0.10 5.52 -14.29
N PHE A 62 1.30 6.04 -14.54
CA PHE A 62 2.37 6.02 -13.55
C PHE A 62 2.01 6.83 -12.30
N ARG A 63 1.46 8.05 -12.47
CA ARG A 63 1.03 8.89 -11.34
C ARG A 63 -0.03 8.22 -10.48
N VAL A 64 -1.01 7.53 -11.08
CA VAL A 64 -2.03 6.77 -10.34
C VAL A 64 -1.39 5.64 -9.55
N PHE A 65 -0.53 4.82 -10.20
CA PHE A 65 0.21 3.76 -9.53
C PHE A 65 1.04 4.29 -8.35
N TYR A 66 1.77 5.39 -8.58
CA TYR A 66 2.70 5.95 -7.60
C TYR A 66 1.97 6.60 -6.42
N LEU A 67 0.92 7.37 -6.67
CA LEU A 67 0.12 8.00 -5.62
C LEU A 67 -0.51 6.95 -4.71
N PHE A 68 -1.24 5.99 -5.29
CA PHE A 68 -2.02 5.05 -4.51
C PHE A 68 -1.22 3.88 -3.96
N GLY A 69 -0.17 3.44 -4.66
CA GLY A 69 0.69 2.34 -4.24
C GLY A 69 1.85 2.81 -3.36
N ALA A 70 2.57 3.85 -3.79
CA ALA A 70 3.81 4.27 -3.15
C ALA A 70 3.64 5.38 -2.11
N ILE A 71 2.58 6.20 -2.13
CA ILE A 71 2.44 7.29 -1.15
C ILE A 71 1.32 7.01 -0.15
N LEU A 72 0.10 6.74 -0.61
CA LEU A 72 -1.07 6.72 0.26
C LEU A 72 -1.34 5.36 0.92
N ASN A 73 -1.00 4.24 0.27
CA ASN A 73 -1.44 2.92 0.71
C ASN A 73 -1.08 2.60 2.17
N VAL A 74 0.23 2.56 2.44
CA VAL A 74 0.78 2.07 3.69
C VAL A 74 0.42 2.98 4.86
N PRO A 75 0.47 4.33 4.74
CA PRO A 75 -0.06 5.21 5.77
C PRO A 75 -1.52 4.94 6.13
N PHE A 76 -2.40 4.74 5.16
CA PHE A 76 -3.81 4.47 5.43
C PHE A 76 -4.01 3.07 6.06
N LEU A 77 -3.22 2.05 5.67
CA LEU A 77 -3.20 0.77 6.40
C LEU A 77 -2.78 0.95 7.86
N ALA A 78 -1.74 1.75 8.11
CA ALA A 78 -1.26 2.06 9.45
C ALA A 78 -2.33 2.78 10.28
N LEU A 79 -3.03 3.77 9.69
CA LEU A 79 -4.13 4.48 10.33
C LEU A 79 -5.28 3.53 10.68
N GLY A 80 -5.63 2.62 9.78
CA GLY A 80 -6.65 1.61 10.01
C GLY A 80 -6.30 0.66 11.16
N SER A 81 -5.05 0.24 11.27
CA SER A 81 -4.55 -0.54 12.41
C SER A 81 -4.50 0.28 13.70
N LEU A 82 -4.19 1.58 13.62
CA LEU A 82 -4.24 2.48 14.76
C LEU A 82 -5.67 2.64 15.30
N TYR A 83 -6.71 2.56 14.47
CA TYR A 83 -8.09 2.56 14.95
C TYR A 83 -8.41 1.36 15.86
N LEU A 84 -7.72 0.22 15.70
CA LEU A 84 -7.86 -0.93 16.60
C LEU A 84 -7.16 -0.70 17.94
N ALA A 85 -5.96 -0.11 17.91
CA ALA A 85 -5.14 0.07 19.11
C ALA A 85 -5.51 1.33 19.92
N ALA A 86 -5.86 2.42 19.25
CA ALA A 86 -6.06 3.74 19.84
C ALA A 86 -7.10 4.57 19.04
N PRO A 87 -8.40 4.23 19.09
CA PRO A 87 -9.44 4.81 18.23
C PRO A 87 -9.60 6.33 18.38
N LYS A 88 -9.35 6.89 19.57
CA LYS A 88 -9.40 8.35 19.82
C LYS A 88 -8.28 9.10 19.09
N SER A 89 -7.07 8.55 19.09
CA SER A 89 -5.94 9.13 18.37
C SER A 89 -6.10 8.96 16.86
N ALA A 90 -6.53 7.78 16.41
CA ALA A 90 -6.80 7.53 15.00
C ALA A 90 -7.86 8.48 14.42
N SER A 91 -8.91 8.79 15.19
CA SER A 91 -9.95 9.74 14.75
C SER A 91 -9.41 11.15 14.53
N ARG A 92 -8.51 11.63 15.40
CA ARG A 92 -7.84 12.93 15.20
C ARG A 92 -6.89 12.93 14.01
N LEU A 93 -6.18 11.82 13.81
CA LEU A 93 -5.27 11.68 12.68
C LEU A 93 -6.02 11.55 11.35
N LEU A 94 -7.25 11.04 11.31
CA LEU A 94 -8.01 10.92 10.06
C LEU A 94 -8.14 12.26 9.32
N GLU A 95 -8.41 13.36 10.05
CA GLU A 95 -8.49 14.71 9.47
C GLU A 95 -7.17 15.12 8.82
N PHE A 96 -6.05 14.89 9.51
CA PHE A 96 -4.71 15.10 8.96
C PHE A 96 -4.47 14.25 7.70
N PHE A 97 -4.92 12.99 7.70
CA PHE A 97 -4.74 12.08 6.57
C PHE A 97 -5.55 12.47 5.34
N VAL A 98 -6.70 13.12 5.49
CA VAL A 98 -7.44 13.70 4.37
C VAL A 98 -6.62 14.82 3.72
N ILE A 99 -6.07 15.74 4.53
CA ILE A 99 -5.22 16.82 4.04
C ILE A 99 -3.95 16.27 3.39
N PHE A 100 -3.29 15.31 4.05
CA PHE A 100 -2.13 14.59 3.51
C PHE A 100 -2.45 13.94 2.15
N GLY A 101 -3.61 13.31 2.02
CA GLY A 101 -4.08 12.71 0.76
C GLY A 101 -4.20 13.73 -0.37
N LEU A 102 -4.82 14.88 -0.08
CA LEU A 102 -4.95 15.98 -1.05
C LEU A 102 -3.60 16.59 -1.42
N LEU A 103 -2.71 16.80 -0.46
CA LEU A 103 -1.37 17.32 -0.71
C LEU A 103 -0.50 16.34 -1.51
N ALA A 104 -0.56 15.05 -1.17
CA ALA A 104 0.12 14.02 -1.94
C ALA A 104 -0.37 13.95 -3.38
N ALA A 105 -1.69 14.04 -3.59
CA ALA A 105 -2.28 14.10 -4.92
C ALA A 105 -1.80 15.36 -5.66
N PHE A 106 -1.82 16.52 -5.02
CA PHE A 106 -1.31 17.76 -5.58
C PHE A 106 0.15 17.64 -6.01
N VAL A 107 1.03 17.20 -5.10
CA VAL A 107 2.46 16.98 -5.36
C VAL A 107 2.67 16.02 -6.52
N VAL A 108 1.94 14.90 -6.55
CA VAL A 108 2.05 13.92 -7.62
C VAL A 108 1.50 14.44 -8.93
N ILE A 109 0.47 15.30 -8.96
CA ILE A 109 -0.10 15.83 -10.20
C ILE A 109 0.76 16.96 -10.78
N THR A 110 1.30 17.84 -9.93
CA THR A 110 2.04 19.02 -10.39
C THR A 110 3.53 18.76 -10.61
N ALA A 111 4.07 17.63 -10.13
CA ALA A 111 5.47 17.30 -10.32
C ALA A 111 5.83 17.20 -11.81
N PRO A 112 6.90 17.86 -12.26
CA PRO A 112 7.40 17.68 -13.62
C PRO A 112 7.90 16.24 -13.80
N THR A 113 7.56 15.65 -14.93
CA THR A 113 8.10 14.35 -15.34
C THR A 113 9.42 14.54 -16.06
N VAL A 114 10.44 13.83 -15.62
CA VAL A 114 11.78 13.91 -16.22
C VAL A 114 11.86 13.02 -17.44
N ASN A 115 11.43 11.76 -17.35
CA ASN A 115 11.35 10.84 -18.49
C ASN A 115 10.22 9.84 -18.33
N ILE A 116 9.62 9.44 -19.46
CA ILE A 116 8.83 8.22 -19.55
C ILE A 116 9.34 7.50 -20.79
N VAL A 117 10.38 6.69 -20.58
CA VAL A 117 10.90 5.83 -21.64
C VAL A 117 9.97 4.63 -21.76
N PRO A 118 9.69 4.11 -22.98
CA PRO A 118 9.06 2.81 -23.12
C PRO A 118 9.95 1.76 -22.44
N THR A 119 9.54 1.30 -21.26
CA THR A 119 10.20 0.22 -20.53
C THR A 119 9.38 -1.05 -20.67
N ASP A 120 10.05 -2.19 -20.85
CA ASP A 120 9.41 -3.52 -20.90
C ASP A 120 8.82 -3.97 -19.54
N GLY A 121 8.90 -3.12 -18.51
CA GLY A 121 8.42 -3.37 -17.15
C GLY A 121 8.02 -2.08 -16.42
N LEU A 122 7.78 -2.17 -15.10
CA LEU A 122 7.45 -1.02 -14.24
C LEU A 122 8.61 0.01 -14.27
N PRO A 123 8.38 1.30 -14.59
CA PRO A 123 9.38 2.35 -14.48
C PRO A 123 9.75 2.60 -13.02
N ALA A 124 11.01 2.93 -12.74
CA ALA A 124 11.36 3.35 -11.40
C ALA A 124 10.90 4.79 -11.15
N GLY A 125 10.56 5.10 -9.89
CA GLY A 125 10.25 6.48 -9.49
C GLY A 125 11.39 7.45 -9.78
N SER A 126 12.64 6.95 -9.80
CA SER A 126 13.82 7.72 -10.19
C SER A 126 13.88 8.11 -11.66
N ASP A 127 13.22 7.34 -12.52
CA ASP A 127 13.23 7.58 -13.96
C ASP A 127 12.17 8.61 -14.34
N VAL A 128 11.07 8.65 -13.58
CA VAL A 128 9.92 9.51 -13.86
C VAL A 128 9.97 10.83 -13.09
N PHE A 129 10.40 10.83 -11.83
CA PHE A 129 10.38 12.02 -10.98
C PHE A 129 11.78 12.50 -10.60
N ALA A 130 11.91 13.83 -10.59
CA ALA A 130 13.09 14.56 -10.16
C ALA A 130 13.60 14.10 -8.78
N SER A 131 14.92 14.09 -8.64
CA SER A 131 15.59 13.62 -7.41
C SER A 131 15.42 14.59 -6.24
N PHE A 132 15.72 14.13 -5.02
CA PHE A 132 15.70 15.00 -3.84
C PHE A 132 16.69 16.17 -3.98
N SER A 133 17.83 15.98 -4.63
CA SER A 133 18.79 17.06 -4.89
C SER A 133 18.27 18.13 -5.85
N GLU A 134 17.31 17.79 -6.71
CA GLU A 134 16.74 18.72 -7.69
C GLU A 134 15.57 19.53 -7.14
N VAL A 135 14.65 18.89 -6.40
CA VAL A 135 13.39 19.50 -5.96
C VAL A 135 13.19 19.50 -4.43
N GLY A 136 14.17 19.04 -3.67
CA GLY A 136 14.12 19.01 -2.20
C GLY A 136 12.98 18.13 -1.65
N PRO A 137 12.46 18.45 -0.44
CA PRO A 137 11.41 17.66 0.22
C PRO A 137 10.00 17.87 -0.39
N THR A 138 9.90 18.46 -1.57
CA THR A 138 8.62 18.77 -2.22
C THR A 138 8.24 17.76 -3.30
N GLY A 139 9.16 16.89 -3.73
CA GLY A 139 8.94 15.94 -4.82
C GLY A 139 8.23 14.64 -4.41
N PRO A 140 7.54 13.95 -5.34
CA PRO A 140 6.84 12.69 -5.07
C PRO A 140 7.72 11.60 -4.45
N ARG A 141 9.00 11.54 -4.83
CA ARG A 141 9.97 10.55 -4.31
C ARG A 141 10.21 10.70 -2.81
N PHE A 142 10.36 11.93 -2.33
CA PHE A 142 10.52 12.21 -0.91
C PHE A 142 9.26 11.82 -0.12
N TRP A 143 8.09 12.19 -0.65
CA TRP A 143 6.81 11.85 -0.03
C TRP A 143 6.59 10.34 0.05
N ALA A 144 6.87 9.60 -1.03
CA ALA A 144 6.80 8.14 -1.03
C ALA A 144 7.74 7.52 0.01
N LEU A 145 8.99 8.00 0.10
CA LEU A 145 9.96 7.50 1.07
C LEU A 145 9.46 7.70 2.51
N VAL A 146 9.11 8.94 2.87
CA VAL A 146 8.67 9.28 4.24
C VAL A 146 7.39 8.55 4.59
N ALA A 147 6.41 8.54 3.69
CA ALA A 147 5.12 7.89 3.90
C ALA A 147 5.27 6.37 4.10
N ASN A 148 6.05 5.69 3.26
CA ASN A 148 6.28 4.26 3.43
C ASN A 148 7.05 3.94 4.70
N VAL A 149 8.13 4.65 5.01
CA VAL A 149 8.95 4.36 6.19
C VAL A 149 8.12 4.55 7.45
N LEU A 150 7.48 5.71 7.62
CA LEU A 150 6.68 5.98 8.81
C LEU A 150 5.45 5.06 8.89
N GLY A 151 4.73 4.89 7.77
CA GLY A 151 3.56 4.02 7.71
C GLY A 151 3.90 2.58 8.06
N THR A 152 4.97 2.03 7.48
CA THR A 152 5.43 0.66 7.73
C THR A 152 5.86 0.47 9.18
N LEU A 153 6.64 1.41 9.74
CA LEU A 153 7.07 1.34 11.14
C LEU A 153 5.89 1.35 12.11
N VAL A 154 4.92 2.24 11.88
CA VAL A 154 3.71 2.29 12.72
C VAL A 154 2.90 1.00 12.57
N LEU A 155 2.66 0.54 11.35
CA LEU A 155 1.86 -0.65 11.08
C LEU A 155 2.48 -1.92 11.70
N ILE A 156 3.77 -2.16 11.45
CA ILE A 156 4.51 -3.29 12.01
C ILE A 156 4.62 -3.14 13.53
N GLY A 157 4.92 -1.94 14.04
CA GLY A 157 5.02 -1.69 15.47
C GLY A 157 3.73 -2.00 16.22
N LEU A 158 2.58 -1.58 15.69
CA LEU A 158 1.27 -1.90 16.26
C LEU A 158 0.98 -3.41 16.24
N ALA A 159 1.33 -4.09 15.14
CA ALA A 159 1.15 -5.54 15.01
C ALA A 159 2.05 -6.31 16.00
N ILE A 160 3.31 -5.91 16.16
CA ILE A 160 4.23 -6.50 17.15
C ILE A 160 3.71 -6.30 18.57
N VAL A 161 3.28 -5.08 18.92
CA VAL A 161 2.70 -4.79 20.25
C VAL A 161 1.47 -5.66 20.49
N SER A 162 0.62 -5.86 19.48
CA SER A 162 -0.54 -6.76 19.55
C SER A 162 -0.12 -8.21 19.81
N ILE A 163 0.87 -8.71 19.06
CA ILE A 163 1.42 -10.07 19.24
C ILE A 163 1.96 -10.25 20.66
N LEU A 164 2.81 -9.35 21.14
CA LEU A 164 3.45 -9.46 22.46
C LEU A 164 2.41 -9.47 23.59
N ARG A 165 1.37 -8.63 23.50
CA ARG A 165 0.29 -8.56 24.50
C ARG A 165 -0.61 -9.79 24.48
N LEU A 166 -0.87 -10.36 23.30
CA LEU A 166 -1.84 -11.44 23.11
C LEU A 166 -1.21 -12.83 22.97
N ALA A 167 0.12 -12.94 22.99
CA ALA A 167 0.88 -14.17 22.75
C ALA A 167 0.41 -15.38 23.57
N ARG A 168 0.01 -15.15 24.82
CA ARG A 168 -0.42 -16.19 25.76
C ARG A 168 -1.94 -16.33 25.86
N VAL A 169 -2.71 -15.43 25.26
CA VAL A 169 -4.16 -15.32 25.47
C VAL A 169 -4.93 -15.64 24.19
N ASN A 170 -4.48 -15.14 23.04
CA ASN A 170 -5.18 -15.27 21.77
C ASN A 170 -4.20 -15.61 20.64
N ARG A 171 -4.04 -16.91 20.37
CA ARG A 171 -3.18 -17.43 19.30
C ARG A 171 -3.66 -17.00 17.91
N THR A 172 -4.97 -16.85 17.72
CA THR A 172 -5.57 -16.38 16.47
C THR A 172 -5.13 -14.94 16.16
N SER A 173 -5.15 -14.05 17.16
CA SER A 173 -4.64 -12.68 16.98
C SER A 173 -3.14 -12.65 16.69
N VAL A 174 -2.34 -13.54 17.27
CA VAL A 174 -0.91 -13.63 16.95
C VAL A 174 -0.71 -14.02 15.49
N LEU A 175 -1.41 -15.06 15.03
CA LEU A 175 -1.32 -15.52 13.65
C LEU A 175 -1.79 -14.44 12.67
N ALA A 176 -2.92 -13.80 12.95
CA ALA A 176 -3.46 -12.70 12.14
C ALA A 176 -2.45 -11.56 11.99
N ASN A 177 -1.88 -11.07 13.09
CA ASN A 177 -0.88 -10.00 13.04
C ASN A 177 0.43 -10.44 12.36
N GLY A 178 0.85 -11.69 12.54
CA GLY A 178 2.02 -12.24 11.84
C GLY A 178 1.83 -12.25 10.32
N LEU A 179 0.65 -12.67 9.85
CA LEU A 179 0.27 -12.61 8.44
C LEU A 179 0.21 -11.17 7.92
N VAL A 180 -0.29 -10.22 8.71
CA VAL A 180 -0.29 -8.80 8.33
C VAL A 180 1.14 -8.27 8.18
N ILE A 181 2.05 -8.58 9.12
CA ILE A 181 3.47 -8.18 9.01
C ILE A 181 4.09 -8.78 7.75
N ALA A 182 3.90 -10.08 7.51
CA ALA A 182 4.44 -10.74 6.32
C ALA A 182 3.87 -10.14 5.02
N GLY A 183 2.57 -9.82 5.01
CA GLY A 183 1.91 -9.20 3.86
C GLY A 183 2.37 -7.79 3.56
N VAL A 184 2.77 -7.01 4.57
CA VAL A 184 3.38 -5.68 4.39
C VAL A 184 4.83 -5.80 3.92
N LEU A 185 5.59 -6.75 4.47
CA LEU A 185 7.00 -6.91 4.12
C LEU A 185 7.21 -7.47 2.71
N ALA A 186 6.25 -8.22 2.15
CA ALA A 186 6.37 -8.76 0.79
C ALA A 186 6.55 -7.64 -0.26
N PRO A 187 5.67 -6.64 -0.40
CA PRO A 187 5.88 -5.50 -1.30
C PRO A 187 7.13 -4.66 -0.98
N VAL A 188 7.50 -4.52 0.30
CA VAL A 188 8.73 -3.80 0.71
C VAL A 188 9.95 -4.51 0.15
N TYR A 189 10.01 -5.84 0.28
CA TYR A 189 11.08 -6.65 -0.27
C TYR A 189 11.12 -6.58 -1.80
N GLY A 190 9.97 -6.76 -2.46
CA GLY A 190 9.89 -6.66 -3.92
C GLY A 190 10.28 -5.28 -4.46
N GLY A 191 9.88 -4.21 -3.78
CA GLY A 191 10.27 -2.84 -4.13
C GLY A 191 11.78 -2.59 -3.95
N THR A 192 12.39 -3.24 -2.96
CA THR A 192 13.84 -3.17 -2.73
C THR A 192 14.60 -3.92 -3.82
N LEU A 193 14.19 -5.14 -4.18
CA LEU A 193 14.76 -5.90 -5.30
C LEU A 193 14.60 -5.17 -6.63
N PHE A 194 13.43 -4.57 -6.85
CA PHE A 194 13.16 -3.73 -8.01
C PHE A 194 14.15 -2.55 -8.10
N ALA A 195 14.47 -1.89 -6.99
CA ALA A 195 15.47 -0.82 -6.95
C ALA A 195 16.90 -1.31 -7.26
N PHE A 196 17.18 -2.60 -7.11
CA PHE A 196 18.45 -3.24 -7.48
C PHE A 196 18.44 -3.86 -8.90
N GLY A 197 17.38 -3.65 -9.68
CA GLY A 197 17.28 -4.08 -11.09
C GLY A 197 16.57 -5.42 -11.31
N GLU A 198 16.03 -6.06 -10.27
CA GLU A 198 15.24 -7.29 -10.41
C GLU A 198 13.74 -6.99 -10.63
N ALA A 199 13.40 -6.57 -11.84
CA ALA A 199 12.04 -6.10 -12.17
C ALA A 199 10.95 -7.19 -12.08
N GLY A 200 11.28 -8.44 -12.42
CA GLY A 200 10.30 -9.54 -12.53
C GLY A 200 9.68 -10.01 -11.21
N SER A 201 10.19 -9.58 -10.05
CA SER A 201 9.72 -10.03 -8.74
C SER A 201 8.65 -9.11 -8.12
N PHE A 202 8.45 -7.90 -8.68
CA PHE A 202 7.62 -6.89 -8.01
C PHE A 202 6.13 -7.27 -8.01
N ALA A 203 5.56 -7.66 -9.15
CA ALA A 203 4.16 -8.08 -9.24
C ALA A 203 3.86 -9.33 -8.37
N ALA A 204 4.80 -10.28 -8.30
CA ALA A 204 4.70 -11.43 -7.41
C ALA A 204 4.64 -11.02 -5.94
N SER A 205 5.48 -10.05 -5.54
CA SER A 205 5.52 -9.54 -4.18
C SER A 205 4.22 -8.82 -3.78
N LEU A 206 3.60 -8.09 -4.73
CA LEU A 206 2.30 -7.47 -4.53
C LEU A 206 1.19 -8.51 -4.36
N LEU A 207 1.17 -9.54 -5.22
CA LEU A 207 0.23 -10.66 -5.09
C LEU A 207 0.36 -11.35 -3.72
N LEU A 208 1.59 -11.71 -3.33
CA LEU A 208 1.85 -12.34 -2.04
C LEU A 208 1.42 -11.44 -0.88
N GLY A 209 1.72 -10.14 -0.97
CA GLY A 209 1.30 -9.15 0.00
C GLY A 209 -0.23 -9.11 0.18
N ALA A 210 -0.97 -9.02 -0.92
CA ALA A 210 -2.43 -9.00 -0.91
C ALA A 210 -3.02 -10.30 -0.31
N ILE A 211 -2.49 -11.47 -0.68
CA ILE A 211 -2.93 -12.77 -0.13
C ILE A 211 -2.71 -12.83 1.39
N LEU A 212 -1.52 -12.46 1.85
CA LEU A 212 -1.16 -12.54 3.27
C LEU A 212 -1.96 -11.53 4.11
N LEU A 213 -2.15 -10.30 3.61
CA LEU A 213 -3.00 -9.31 4.26
C LEU A 213 -4.45 -9.79 4.36
N TRP A 214 -4.99 -10.36 3.29
CA TRP A 214 -6.36 -10.89 3.28
C TRP A 214 -6.51 -12.07 4.24
N ALA A 215 -5.55 -13.00 4.23
CA ALA A 215 -5.52 -14.12 5.16
C ALA A 215 -5.46 -13.63 6.63
N GLY A 216 -4.60 -12.64 6.91
CA GLY A 216 -4.51 -12.02 8.24
C GLY A 216 -5.82 -11.39 8.69
N TYR A 217 -6.50 -10.66 7.81
CA TYR A 217 -7.83 -10.11 8.07
C TYR A 217 -8.86 -11.21 8.38
N ARG A 218 -8.95 -12.24 7.54
CA ARG A 218 -9.92 -13.34 7.72
C ARG A 218 -9.69 -14.07 9.04
N VAL A 219 -8.44 -14.43 9.35
CA VAL A 219 -8.06 -15.09 10.60
C VAL A 219 -8.41 -14.22 11.80
N GLY A 220 -8.13 -12.91 11.75
CA GLY A 220 -8.43 -12.00 12.86
C GLY A 220 -9.92 -11.68 13.03
N SER A 221 -10.74 -11.97 12.03
CA SER A 221 -12.20 -11.70 12.01
C SER A 221 -13.08 -12.92 12.31
N ALA A 222 -12.49 -14.11 12.34
CA ALA A 222 -13.14 -15.38 12.68
C ALA A 222 -13.32 -15.52 14.19
#